data_AF-A0A953C807-F1
#
_entry.id   AF-A0A953C807-F1
#
_cell.length_a   1.000
_cell.length_b   1.000
_cell.length_c   1.000
_cell.angle_alpha   90.00
_cell.angle_beta   90.00
_cell.angle_gamma   90.00
#
_symmetry.space_group_name_H-M   'P 1'
#
loop_
_entity.id
_entity.type
_entity.pdbx_description
1 polymer ?
#
loop_
_entity_poly.entity_id
_entity_poly.type
_entity_poly.pdbx_seq_one_letter_code
_entity_poly.pdbx_strand_id
1 'polypeptide(L)' 'MSGGEPAGRDRLGAAGDDFYAALMAAHEGLSFEESARLNARLVLLLANQVGDLAELKELLAAARPAAR' A
#
# COMPACT_ATOMS: atom_id res chain seq x y z
N MET A 1 -10.06 14.13 21.74
CA MET A 1 -9.12 13.10 21.25
C MET A 1 -9.85 12.36 20.14
N SER A 2 -9.60 12.73 18.88
CA SER A 2 -10.22 12.03 17.75
C SER A 2 -9.55 10.67 17.67
N GLY A 3 -10.25 9.61 18.05
CA GLY A 3 -9.75 8.24 17.89
C GLY A 3 -9.62 7.97 16.41
N GLY A 4 -8.38 8.01 15.90
CA GLY A 4 -8.08 7.60 14.54
C GLY A 4 -8.52 6.15 14.34
N GLU A 5 -9.28 5.90 13.27
CA GLU A 5 -9.58 4.54 12.84
C GLU A 5 -8.28 3.74 12.71
N PRO A 6 -8.25 2.45 13.10
CA PRO A 6 -7.03 1.66 13.06
C PRO A 6 -6.42 1.64 11.66
N ALA A 7 -5.13 1.99 11.58
CA ALA A 7 -4.34 1.90 10.37
C ALA A 7 -4.41 0.47 9.79
N GLY A 8 -4.70 0.35 8.49
CA GLY A 8 -4.78 -0.95 7.81
C GLY A 8 -6.15 -1.63 7.82
N ARG A 9 -7.23 -0.94 8.24
CA ARG A 9 -8.60 -1.43 8.00
C ARG A 9 -8.84 -1.63 6.51
N ASP A 10 -9.39 -2.77 6.12
CA ASP A 10 -9.84 -2.99 4.74
C ASP A 10 -10.95 -1.98 4.39
N ARG A 11 -10.64 -1.08 3.47
CA ARG A 11 -11.57 -0.08 2.92
C ARG A 11 -12.04 -0.45 1.50
N LEU A 12 -11.45 -1.47 0.88
CA LEU A 12 -11.73 -1.86 -0.49
C LEU A 12 -12.78 -2.97 -0.56
N GLY A 13 -12.85 -3.87 0.43
CA GLY A 13 -13.77 -5.00 0.41
C GLY A 13 -13.64 -5.79 -0.89
N ALA A 14 -14.74 -6.02 -1.59
CA ALA A 14 -14.74 -6.72 -2.89
C ALA A 14 -13.90 -6.04 -3.97
N ALA A 15 -13.70 -4.72 -3.91
CA ALA A 15 -12.83 -4.01 -4.87
C ALA A 15 -11.33 -4.29 -4.64
N GLY A 16 -10.97 -4.94 -3.53
CA GLY A 16 -9.60 -5.36 -3.25
C GLY A 16 -9.08 -6.35 -4.29
N ASP A 17 -9.94 -7.28 -4.74
CA ASP A 17 -9.60 -8.27 -5.75
C ASP A 17 -9.35 -7.61 -7.12
N ASP A 18 -10.20 -6.65 -7.50
CA ASP A 18 -10.05 -5.89 -8.74
C ASP A 18 -8.74 -5.08 -8.76
N PHE A 19 -8.40 -4.43 -7.64
CA PHE A 19 -7.13 -3.71 -7.51
C PHE A 19 -5.93 -4.66 -7.57
N TYR A 20 -6.01 -5.82 -6.91
CA TYR A 20 -4.94 -6.82 -6.95
C TYR A 20 -4.72 -7.35 -8.38
N ALA A 21 -5.80 -7.66 -9.10
CA ALA A 21 -5.72 -8.07 -10.50
C ALA A 21 -5.06 -6.99 -11.38
N ALA A 22 -5.47 -5.73 -11.22
CA ALA A 22 -4.86 -4.61 -11.94
C ALA A 22 -3.38 -4.41 -11.59
N LEU A 23 -3.01 -4.62 -10.31
CA LEU A 23 -1.61 -4.54 -9.87
C LEU A 23 -0.77 -5.66 -10.51
N MET A 24 -1.27 -6.91 -10.53
CA MET A 24 -0.56 -8.01 -11.17
C MET A 24 -0.40 -7.80 -12.68
N ALA A 25 -1.44 -7.32 -13.35
CA ALA A 25 -1.36 -6.96 -14.77
C ALA A 25 -0.29 -5.89 -15.04
N ALA A 26 -0.14 -4.91 -14.14
CA ALA A 26 0.90 -3.89 -14.26
C ALA A 26 2.34 -4.43 -14.13
N HIS A 27 2.52 -5.64 -13.58
CA HIS A 27 3.80 -6.32 -13.47
C HIS A 27 4.14 -7.19 -14.69
N GLU A 28 3.20 -7.44 -15.61
CA GLU A 28 3.43 -8.33 -16.75
C GLU A 28 4.58 -7.85 -17.64
N GLY A 29 5.51 -8.76 -17.94
CA GLY A 29 6.69 -8.48 -18.76
C GLY A 29 7.82 -7.71 -18.06
N LEU A 30 7.65 -7.31 -16.80
CA LEU A 30 8.69 -6.65 -16.02
C LEU A 30 9.66 -7.65 -15.40
N SER A 31 10.94 -7.29 -15.36
CA SER A 31 11.92 -7.95 -14.51
C SER A 31 11.62 -7.74 -13.02
N PHE A 32 12.35 -8.47 -12.17
CA PHE A 32 12.25 -8.30 -10.72
C PHE A 32 12.63 -6.87 -10.28
N GLU A 33 13.69 -6.28 -10.84
CA GLU A 33 14.09 -4.92 -10.49
C GLU A 33 13.04 -3.89 -10.94
N GLU A 34 12.51 -4.02 -12.15
CA GLU A 34 11.47 -3.13 -12.66
C GLU A 34 10.18 -3.24 -11.84
N SER A 35 9.81 -4.46 -11.45
CA SER A 35 8.70 -4.70 -10.52
C SER A 35 8.91 -4.03 -9.17
N ALA A 36 10.11 -4.12 -8.60
CA ALA A 36 10.44 -3.44 -7.35
C ALA A 36 10.36 -1.91 -7.49
N ARG A 37 10.84 -1.36 -8.61
CA ARG A 37 10.73 0.08 -8.93
C ARG A 37 9.27 0.52 -9.10
N LEU A 38 8.44 -0.28 -9.77
CA LEU A 38 7.01 -0.01 -9.91
C LEU A 38 6.35 0.09 -8.54
N ASN A 39 6.59 -0.88 -7.66
CA ASN A 39 6.03 -0.89 -6.31
C ASN A 39 6.49 0.31 -5.48
N ALA A 40 7.78 0.65 -5.51
CA ALA A 40 8.29 1.83 -4.81
C ALA A 40 7.62 3.12 -5.30
N ARG A 41 7.44 3.27 -6.62
CA ARG A 41 6.77 4.43 -7.20
C ARG A 41 5.29 4.49 -6.84
N LEU A 42 4.58 3.36 -6.87
CA LEU A 42 3.18 3.27 -6.47
C LEU A 42 3.00 3.67 -5.01
N VAL A 43 3.84 3.18 -4.10
CA VAL A 43 3.82 3.57 -2.67
C VAL A 43 4.00 5.08 -2.51
N LEU A 44 4.95 5.70 -3.22
CA LEU A 44 5.16 7.16 -3.15
C LEU A 44 3.96 7.95 -3.68
N LEU A 45 3.33 7.50 -4.76
CA LEU A 45 2.14 8.15 -5.31
C LEU A 45 0.96 8.06 -4.32
N LEU A 46 0.73 6.89 -3.72
CA LEU A 46 -0.30 6.71 -2.69
C LEU A 46 -0.01 7.55 -1.45
N ALA A 47 1.25 7.61 -1.02
CA ALA A 47 1.66 8.44 0.12
C ALA A 47 1.37 9.93 -0.13
N ASN A 48 1.62 10.41 -1.35
CA ASN A 48 1.29 11.79 -1.74
C ASN A 48 -0.23 12.03 -1.77
N GLN A 49 -1.05 11.03 -2.10
CA GLN A 49 -2.51 11.15 -2.03
C GLN A 49 -3.03 11.21 -0.58
N VAL A 50 -2.39 10.49 0.35
CA VAL A 50 -2.72 10.53 1.78
C VAL A 50 -2.35 11.88 2.41
N GLY A 51 -1.14 12.38 2.14
CA GLY A 51 -0.71 13.73 2.55
C GLY A 51 -0.42 13.92 4.05
N ASP A 52 -0.63 12.90 4.90
CA ASP A 52 -0.35 12.94 6.33
C ASP A 52 0.82 12.02 6.73
N LEU A 53 1.93 12.63 7.17
CA LEU A 53 3.13 11.91 7.59
C LEU A 53 2.93 11.03 8.84
N ALA A 54 2.04 11.43 9.77
CA ALA A 54 1.77 10.65 10.96
C ALA A 54 1.00 9.36 10.60
N GLU A 55 -0.06 9.47 9.80
CA GLU A 55 -0.82 8.33 9.28
C GLU A 55 0.09 7.37 8.49
N LEU A 56 0.97 7.91 7.64
CA LEU A 56 1.93 7.10 6.88
C LEU A 56 2.90 6.31 7.78
N LYS A 57 3.35 6.90 8.90
CA LYS A 57 4.20 6.19 9.87
C LYS A 57 3.45 5.07 10.59
N GLU A 58 2.18 5.27 10.90
CA GLU A 58 1.34 4.24 11.49
C GLU A 58 1.12 3.08 10.51
N LEU A 59 0.84 3.37 9.24
CA LEU A 59 0.72 2.37 8.17
C LEU A 59 2.01 1.57 7.98
N LEU A 60 3.17 2.23 8.00
CA LEU A 60 4.47 1.55 7.95
C LEU A 60 4.68 0.62 9.14
N ALA A 61 4.30 1.05 10.35
CA ALA A 61 4.40 0.20 11.54
C ALA A 61 3.47 -1.02 11.44
N ALA A 62 2.23 -0.84 10.94
CA ALA A 62 1.27 -1.91 10.74
C ALA A 62 1.69 -2.92 9.66
N ALA A 63 2.38 -2.46 8.60
CA ALA A 63 2.85 -3.31 7.52
C ALA A 63 4.11 -4.13 7.84
N ARG A 64 4.81 -3.83 8.96
CA ARG A 64 5.97 -4.64 9.37
C ARG A 64 5.50 -6.07 9.68
N PRO A 65 6.21 -7.10 9.18
CA PRO A 65 5.93 -8.47 9.59
C PRO A 65 6.00 -8.58 11.11
N ALA A 66 5.08 -9.32 11.72
CA ALA A 66 5.24 -9.68 13.12
C ALA A 66 6.59 -10.39 13.28
N ALA A 67 7.41 -9.93 14.22
CA ALA A 67 8.63 -10.63 14.58
C ALA A 67 8.25 -12.07 14.95
N ARG A 68 8.84 -13.02 14.25
CA ARG A 68 8.56 -14.44 14.43
C ARG A 68 9.14 -14.95 15.73
#